data_AF-A0A2X1RNI1-F1
#
_entry.id   AF-A0A2X1RNI1-F1
#
_cell.length_a   1.000
_cell.length_b   1.000
_cell.length_c   1.000
_cell.angle_alpha   90.00
_cell.angle_beta   90.00
_cell.angle_gamma   90.00
#
_symmetry.space_group_name_H-M   'P 1'
#
loop_
_entity.id
_entity.type
_entity.pdbx_description
1 polymer ?
#
loop_
_entity_poly.entity_id
_entity_poly.type
_entity_poly.pdbx_seq_one_letter_code
_entity_poly.pdbx_strand_id
1 'polypeptide(L)'
;MLSSIFHKIRGKKHSQPDITNLQNLSFSASKIDNDGWITPFPASELLETELRQKYLNLLWQQVSMTQDMFNELYKKPIERYAEMVQLLPASESHHHSHLGGMLDHGLEVLSFSAKLRQSYVLPQNAAPEEQSKQRDAWTAAVIYAALVHDIGKVIVDIDIQLKDGSRWFSLVRSTNSTL
;
A
#
# COMPACT_ATOMS: atom_id res chain seq x y z
N MET A 1 15.12 -34.47 5.02
CA MET A 1 13.98 -34.16 5.90
C MET A 1 13.96 -32.65 6.09
N LEU A 2 13.18 -31.96 5.27
CA LEU A 2 13.13 -30.50 5.19
C LEU A 2 11.87 -30.04 5.92
N SER A 3 12.06 -29.55 7.14
CA SER A 3 11.01 -28.99 7.99
C SER A 3 10.69 -27.57 7.54
N SER A 4 9.43 -27.37 7.18
CA SER A 4 8.71 -26.13 6.85
C SER A 4 9.01 -24.97 7.82
N ILE A 5 9.17 -23.76 7.27
CA ILE A 5 9.36 -22.52 8.04
C ILE A 5 8.23 -21.52 7.71
N PHE A 6 7.02 -21.87 8.11
CA PHE A 6 6.15 -20.90 8.81
C PHE A 6 6.27 -21.17 10.31
N HIS A 7 7.45 -20.95 10.88
CA HIS A 7 7.69 -21.19 12.31
C HIS A 7 8.58 -20.14 12.97
N LYS A 8 8.21 -18.85 12.89
CA LYS A 8 8.42 -17.91 14.02
C LYS A 8 7.67 -16.57 13.95
N ILE A 9 6.35 -16.61 13.78
CA ILE A 9 5.48 -15.71 14.58
C ILE A 9 4.65 -16.65 15.43
N ARG A 10 5.19 -17.06 16.58
CA ARG A 10 4.49 -17.93 17.54
C ARG A 10 4.51 -17.28 18.92
N GLY A 11 3.66 -16.28 19.09
CA GLY A 11 2.81 -16.25 20.27
C GLY A 11 1.72 -17.31 20.09
N LYS A 12 1.54 -18.18 21.10
CA LYS A 12 0.51 -19.25 21.17
C LYS A 12 -0.84 -18.76 20.61
N LYS A 13 -1.47 -19.40 19.62
CA LYS A 13 -2.24 -20.64 19.70
C LYS A 13 -2.70 -21.04 18.28
N HIS A 14 -2.95 -22.32 18.08
CA HIS A 14 -3.32 -22.96 16.82
C HIS A 14 -4.54 -22.33 16.11
N SER A 15 -4.35 -21.93 14.86
CA SER A 15 -5.35 -22.00 13.79
C SER A 15 -4.60 -22.12 12.46
N GLN A 16 -4.99 -23.09 11.62
CA GLN A 16 -4.49 -23.21 10.25
C GLN A 16 -4.65 -21.86 9.53
N PRO A 17 -3.75 -21.49 8.60
CA PRO A 17 -4.01 -20.32 7.76
C PRO A 17 -5.32 -20.57 7.01
N ASP A 18 -6.32 -19.73 7.24
CA ASP A 18 -7.62 -19.79 6.57
C ASP A 18 -7.41 -19.47 5.07
N ILE A 19 -7.16 -20.53 4.28
CA ILE A 19 -7.07 -20.51 2.80
C ILE A 19 -8.38 -19.96 2.19
N THR A 20 -9.46 -19.91 2.97
CA THR A 20 -10.76 -19.32 2.63
C THR A 20 -10.72 -17.81 2.36
N ASN A 21 -9.77 -17.05 2.91
CA ASN A 21 -9.65 -15.60 2.62
C ASN A 21 -8.96 -15.27 1.29
N LEU A 22 -8.46 -16.27 0.55
CA LEU A 22 -7.91 -16.10 -0.80
C LEU A 22 -8.98 -15.98 -1.89
N GLN A 23 -10.26 -16.17 -1.57
CA GLN A 23 -11.35 -16.13 -2.57
C GLN A 23 -11.89 -14.72 -2.84
N ASN A 24 -11.64 -13.75 -1.94
CA ASN A 24 -12.12 -12.37 -2.12
C ASN A 24 -11.11 -11.45 -2.80
N LEU A 25 -9.85 -11.87 -2.92
CA LEU A 25 -8.94 -11.25 -3.86
C LEU A 25 -8.94 -12.15 -5.08
N SER A 26 -9.47 -11.66 -6.19
CA SER A 26 -9.39 -12.26 -7.51
C SER A 26 -7.94 -12.34 -8.03
N PHE A 27 -6.96 -12.53 -7.14
CA PHE A 27 -5.61 -12.90 -7.49
C PHE A 27 -5.68 -14.35 -7.93
N SER A 28 -5.35 -14.56 -9.21
CA SER A 28 -5.33 -15.89 -9.81
C SER A 28 -4.62 -16.88 -8.88
N ALA A 29 -5.31 -17.97 -8.55
CA ALA A 29 -4.76 -19.12 -7.81
C ALA A 29 -3.47 -19.69 -8.44
N SER A 30 -3.06 -19.22 -9.62
CA SER A 30 -1.82 -19.58 -10.31
C SER A 30 -0.55 -18.92 -9.77
N LYS A 31 -0.63 -17.97 -8.82
CA LYS A 31 0.53 -17.23 -8.29
C LYS A 31 1.03 -17.71 -6.92
N ILE A 32 0.35 -18.70 -6.34
CA ILE A 32 0.77 -19.40 -5.12
C ILE A 32 1.23 -20.78 -5.55
N ASP A 33 2.49 -21.11 -5.30
CA ASP A 33 2.98 -22.46 -5.60
C ASP A 33 2.50 -23.49 -4.56
N ASN A 34 2.75 -24.77 -4.84
CA ASN A 34 2.36 -25.87 -3.95
C ASN A 34 2.99 -25.77 -2.54
N ASP A 35 4.05 -24.99 -2.39
CA ASP A 35 4.79 -24.78 -1.15
C ASP A 35 4.34 -23.48 -0.43
N GLY A 36 3.35 -22.76 -0.98
CA GLY A 36 2.75 -21.57 -0.38
C GLY A 36 3.51 -20.27 -0.65
N TRP A 37 4.48 -20.26 -1.58
CA TRP A 37 5.18 -19.04 -1.96
C TRP A 37 4.36 -18.22 -2.94
N ILE A 38 4.40 -16.90 -2.75
CA ILE A 38 3.65 -15.93 -3.54
C ILE A 38 4.61 -15.21 -4.48
N THR A 39 4.34 -15.25 -5.78
CA THR A 39 5.03 -14.39 -6.74
C THR A 39 4.49 -12.95 -6.61
N PRO A 40 5.36 -11.92 -6.57
CA PRO A 40 4.92 -10.53 -6.49
C PRO A 40 3.99 -10.13 -7.64
N PHE A 41 3.03 -9.27 -7.30
CA PHE A 41 2.03 -8.75 -8.23
C PHE A 41 2.45 -7.36 -8.73
N PRO A 42 2.15 -7.04 -10.01
CA PRO A 42 2.31 -5.69 -10.53
C PRO A 42 1.26 -4.75 -9.91
N ALA A 43 1.56 -3.45 -9.86
CA ALA A 43 0.65 -2.45 -9.32
C ALA A 43 -0.75 -2.47 -9.98
N SER A 44 -0.82 -2.77 -11.28
CA SER A 44 -2.09 -2.86 -12.01
C SER A 44 -3.04 -3.88 -11.38
N GLU A 45 -2.55 -5.10 -11.15
CA GLU A 45 -3.34 -6.17 -10.52
C GLU A 45 -3.65 -5.83 -9.05
N LEU A 46 -2.68 -5.26 -8.33
CA LEU A 46 -2.86 -4.88 -6.92
C LEU A 46 -3.92 -3.79 -6.75
N LEU A 47 -4.07 -2.85 -7.68
CA LEU A 47 -5.00 -1.73 -7.55
C LEU A 47 -6.38 -1.99 -8.16
N GLU A 48 -6.57 -3.10 -8.89
CA GLU A 48 -7.78 -3.35 -9.69
C GLU A 48 -9.05 -3.65 -8.89
N THR A 49 -8.95 -3.99 -7.60
CA THR A 49 -10.14 -4.28 -6.77
C THR A 49 -11.09 -3.07 -6.69
N GLU A 50 -12.40 -3.34 -6.59
CA GLU A 50 -13.42 -2.27 -6.52
C GLU A 50 -13.17 -1.28 -5.38
N LEU A 51 -12.75 -1.76 -4.21
CA LEU A 51 -12.44 -0.93 -3.05
C LEU A 51 -11.27 0.03 -3.34
N ARG A 52 -10.18 -0.48 -3.91
CA ARG A 52 -8.98 0.32 -4.22
C ARG A 52 -9.26 1.33 -5.32
N GLN A 53 -10.00 0.94 -6.36
CA GLN A 53 -10.48 1.86 -7.40
C GLN A 53 -11.37 2.96 -6.81
N LYS A 54 -12.25 2.63 -5.85
CA LYS A 54 -13.05 3.63 -5.14
C LYS A 54 -12.19 4.66 -4.41
N TYR A 55 -11.15 4.24 -3.68
CA TYR A 55 -10.24 5.18 -3.01
C TYR A 55 -9.45 6.06 -3.99
N LEU A 56 -8.97 5.49 -5.10
CA LEU A 56 -8.30 6.24 -6.15
C LEU A 56 -9.22 7.30 -6.79
N ASN A 57 -10.48 6.93 -7.04
CA ASN A 57 -11.48 7.86 -7.56
C ASN A 57 -11.81 8.98 -6.57
N LEU A 58 -11.91 8.66 -5.27
CA LEU A 58 -12.10 9.68 -4.24
C LEU A 58 -10.92 10.66 -4.21
N LEU A 59 -9.69 10.16 -4.29
CA LEU A 59 -8.49 11.00 -4.34
C LEU A 59 -8.48 11.89 -5.59
N TRP A 60 -8.83 11.34 -6.76
CA TRP A 60 -8.93 12.08 -8.01
C TRP A 60 -9.94 13.23 -7.93
N GLN A 61 -11.11 12.98 -7.33
CA GLN A 61 -12.14 14.01 -7.11
C GLN A 61 -11.68 15.12 -6.16
N GLN A 62 -10.62 14.88 -5.37
CA GLN A 62 -10.17 15.81 -4.34
C GLN A 62 -9.05 16.76 -4.79
N VAL A 63 -8.46 16.50 -5.96
CA VAL A 63 -7.36 17.30 -6.50
C VAL A 63 -7.81 18.07 -7.73
N SER A 64 -7.25 19.26 -7.94
CA SER A 64 -7.60 20.13 -9.06
C SER A 64 -6.44 20.17 -10.06
N MET A 65 -6.31 19.13 -10.89
CA MET A 65 -5.26 19.05 -11.92
C MET A 65 -5.71 18.21 -13.12
N THR A 66 -4.90 18.18 -14.18
CA THR A 66 -5.16 17.32 -15.34
C THR A 66 -4.93 15.85 -15.01
N GLN A 67 -5.51 14.95 -15.80
CA GLN A 67 -5.31 13.51 -15.63
C GLN A 67 -3.83 13.12 -15.73
N ASP A 68 -3.07 13.73 -16.65
CA ASP A 68 -1.64 13.45 -16.82
C ASP A 68 -0.83 13.86 -15.59
N MET A 69 -1.14 15.03 -15.01
CA MET A 69 -0.51 15.48 -13.78
C MET A 69 -0.87 14.57 -12.60
N PHE A 70 -2.12 14.13 -12.49
CA PHE A 70 -2.53 13.18 -11.46
C PHE A 70 -1.80 11.84 -11.60
N ASN A 71 -1.66 11.35 -12.83
CA ASN A 71 -0.97 10.11 -13.11
C ASN A 71 0.50 10.18 -12.66
N GLU A 72 1.21 11.26 -12.98
CA GLU A 72 2.61 11.43 -12.60
C GLU A 72 2.80 11.76 -11.11
N LEU A 73 1.99 12.65 -10.54
CA LEU A 73 2.19 13.16 -9.17
C LEU A 73 1.58 12.27 -8.09
N TYR A 74 0.57 11.46 -8.39
CA TYR A 74 -0.12 10.67 -7.37
C TYR A 74 -0.23 9.19 -7.74
N LYS A 75 -0.72 8.86 -8.94
CA LYS A 75 -0.94 7.47 -9.33
C LYS A 75 0.36 6.66 -9.33
N LYS A 76 1.42 7.18 -9.95
CA LYS A 76 2.72 6.52 -10.05
C LYS A 76 3.41 6.31 -8.68
N PRO A 77 3.43 7.28 -7.75
CA PRO A 77 3.84 7.01 -6.37
C PRO A 77 2.99 5.96 -5.65
N ILE A 78 1.66 5.97 -5.85
CA ILE A 78 0.77 4.97 -5.25
C ILE A 78 1.02 3.57 -5.82
N GLU A 79 1.27 3.45 -7.13
CA GLU A 79 1.64 2.19 -7.78
C GLU A 79 2.94 1.62 -7.19
N ARG A 80 3.95 2.47 -6.99
CA ARG A 80 5.20 2.07 -6.33
C ARG A 80 4.97 1.62 -4.88
N TYR A 81 4.11 2.34 -4.15
CA TYR A 81 3.73 1.95 -2.80
C TYR A 81 3.03 0.59 -2.79
N ALA A 82 2.08 0.36 -3.71
CA ALA A 82 1.40 -0.92 -3.86
C ALA A 82 2.40 -2.06 -4.14
N GLU A 83 3.33 -1.87 -5.06
CA GLU A 83 4.36 -2.87 -5.36
C GLU A 83 5.32 -3.12 -4.20
N MET A 84 5.50 -2.13 -3.32
CA MET A 84 6.34 -2.27 -2.14
C MET A 84 5.64 -3.05 -1.04
N VAL A 85 4.36 -2.78 -0.79
CA VAL A 85 3.60 -3.42 0.31
C VAL A 85 2.89 -4.70 -0.10
N GLN A 86 2.76 -4.99 -1.40
CA GLN A 86 2.22 -6.25 -1.94
C GLN A 86 0.94 -6.70 -1.18
N LEU A 87 0.96 -7.92 -0.63
CA LEU A 87 -0.12 -8.52 0.13
C LEU A 87 0.08 -8.45 1.65
N LEU A 88 0.95 -7.55 2.13
CA LEU A 88 1.23 -7.44 3.56
C LEU A 88 -0.04 -7.06 4.34
N PRO A 89 -0.31 -7.69 5.51
CA PRO A 89 -1.33 -7.23 6.43
C PRO A 89 -0.86 -5.98 7.16
N ALA A 90 -1.77 -5.07 7.50
CA ALA A 90 -1.40 -3.84 8.25
C ALA A 90 -1.21 -4.09 9.76
N SER A 91 -1.77 -5.20 10.27
CA SER A 91 -1.74 -5.59 11.69
C SER A 91 -2.13 -7.06 11.90
N GLU A 92 -1.86 -7.61 13.10
CA GLU A 92 -2.20 -9.01 13.44
C GLU A 92 -3.66 -9.20 13.93
N SER A 93 -4.39 -8.13 14.29
CA SER A 93 -5.71 -8.26 14.96
C SER A 93 -6.66 -7.06 14.79
N HIS A 94 -6.78 -6.49 13.60
CA HIS A 94 -7.61 -5.31 13.33
C HIS A 94 -8.30 -5.38 11.96
N HIS A 95 -9.15 -4.38 11.64
CA HIS A 95 -9.92 -4.30 10.39
C HIS A 95 -9.09 -4.44 9.10
N HIS A 96 -7.77 -4.26 9.17
CA HIS A 96 -6.81 -4.38 8.06
C HIS A 96 -5.81 -5.55 8.22
N SER A 97 -6.18 -6.61 8.96
CA SER A 97 -5.31 -7.78 9.20
C SER A 97 -5.31 -8.83 8.08
N HIS A 98 -6.08 -8.59 7.01
CA HIS A 98 -6.15 -9.49 5.86
C HIS A 98 -4.99 -9.26 4.87
N LEU A 99 -4.81 -10.20 3.93
CA LEU A 99 -3.87 -10.05 2.82
C LEU A 99 -4.16 -8.77 2.02
N GLY A 100 -3.12 -7.96 1.79
CA GLY A 100 -3.24 -6.66 1.13
C GLY A 100 -3.80 -5.55 2.02
N GLY A 101 -4.04 -5.81 3.31
CA GLY A 101 -4.57 -4.81 4.25
C GLY A 101 -3.69 -3.58 4.41
N MET A 102 -2.38 -3.71 4.22
CA MET A 102 -1.47 -2.57 4.22
C MET A 102 -1.72 -1.60 3.05
N LEU A 103 -2.04 -2.12 1.87
CA LEU A 103 -2.40 -1.31 0.71
C LEU A 103 -3.75 -0.65 0.90
N ASP A 104 -4.73 -1.40 1.40
CA ASP A 104 -6.09 -0.89 1.66
C ASP A 104 -6.07 0.23 2.71
N HIS A 105 -5.34 0.03 3.80
CA HIS A 105 -5.14 1.07 4.82
C HIS A 105 -4.46 2.32 4.26
N GLY A 106 -3.38 2.16 3.49
CA GLY A 106 -2.68 3.30 2.90
C GLY A 106 -3.57 4.12 1.96
N LEU A 107 -4.35 3.46 1.10
CA LEU A 107 -5.30 4.13 0.19
C LEU A 107 -6.45 4.82 0.95
N GLU A 108 -6.95 4.19 2.01
CA GLU A 108 -7.94 4.78 2.91
C GLU A 108 -7.41 6.08 3.53
N VAL A 109 -6.23 6.04 4.16
CA VAL A 109 -5.61 7.21 4.80
C VAL A 109 -5.33 8.33 3.78
N LEU A 110 -4.85 8.00 2.57
CA LEU A 110 -4.64 8.96 1.49
C LEU A 110 -5.95 9.69 1.13
N SER A 111 -7.01 8.93 0.85
CA SER A 111 -8.31 9.50 0.44
C SER A 111 -8.95 10.35 1.54
N PHE A 112 -8.81 9.97 2.81
CA PHE A 112 -9.32 10.77 3.93
C PHE A 112 -8.45 11.99 4.21
N SER A 113 -7.14 11.89 4.08
CA SER A 113 -6.22 13.02 4.29
C SER A 113 -6.46 14.11 3.24
N ALA A 114 -6.63 13.71 1.98
CA ALA A 114 -6.98 14.64 0.89
C ALA A 114 -8.37 15.26 1.11
N LYS A 115 -9.37 14.50 1.56
CA LYS A 115 -10.68 15.04 1.97
C LYS A 115 -10.54 16.09 3.07
N LEU A 116 -9.81 15.75 4.14
CA LEU A 116 -9.63 16.60 5.29
C LEU A 116 -8.94 17.90 4.90
N ARG A 117 -7.89 17.81 4.06
CA ARG A 117 -7.21 18.96 3.49
C ARG A 117 -8.18 19.93 2.83
N GLN A 118 -9.21 19.46 2.12
CA GLN A 118 -10.15 20.37 1.44
C GLN A 118 -10.95 21.23 2.41
N SER A 119 -11.12 20.78 3.66
CA SER A 119 -11.80 21.54 4.71
C SER A 119 -10.93 22.63 5.34
N TYR A 120 -9.64 22.72 5.00
CA TYR A 120 -8.71 23.72 5.53
C TYR A 120 -8.19 24.67 4.44
N VAL A 121 -8.08 25.94 4.81
CA VAL A 121 -7.34 26.94 4.03
C VAL A 121 -5.91 26.99 4.54
N LEU A 122 -4.95 26.70 3.67
CA LEU A 122 -3.53 26.60 3.97
C LEU A 122 -2.71 27.48 3.02
N PRO A 123 -1.60 28.09 3.48
CA PRO A 123 -1.14 28.10 4.87
C PRO A 123 -2.01 29.00 5.76
N GLN A 124 -2.13 28.64 7.05
CA GLN A 124 -2.90 29.44 8.00
C GLN A 124 -2.27 30.82 8.18
N ASN A 125 -3.11 31.84 8.37
CA ASN A 125 -2.71 33.23 8.62
C ASN A 125 -1.98 33.94 7.47
N ALA A 126 -1.85 33.31 6.29
CA ALA A 126 -1.35 33.98 5.09
C ALA A 126 -2.45 34.76 4.37
N ALA A 127 -2.05 35.71 3.51
CA ALA A 127 -3.00 36.45 2.68
C ALA A 127 -3.75 35.51 1.71
N PRO A 128 -5.03 35.78 1.35
CA PRO A 128 -5.81 34.91 0.47
C PRO A 128 -5.15 34.63 -0.89
N GLU A 129 -4.41 35.59 -1.44
CA GLU A 129 -3.67 35.43 -2.69
C GLU A 129 -2.55 34.39 -2.56
N GLU A 130 -1.80 34.44 -1.45
CA GLU A 130 -0.73 33.50 -1.15
C GLU A 130 -1.29 32.09 -0.88
N GLN A 131 -2.40 31.99 -0.14
CA GLN A 131 -3.13 30.75 0.07
C GLN A 131 -3.60 30.12 -1.24
N SER A 132 -4.11 30.92 -2.17
CA SER A 132 -4.53 30.42 -3.47
C SER A 132 -3.35 29.95 -4.31
N LYS A 133 -2.21 30.65 -4.28
CA LYS A 133 -0.98 30.28 -5.00
C LYS A 133 -0.38 28.95 -4.51
N GLN A 134 -0.48 28.67 -3.21
CA GLN A 134 0.11 27.47 -2.60
C GLN A 134 -0.88 26.33 -2.40
N ARG A 135 -2.15 26.49 -2.82
CA ARG A 135 -3.23 25.53 -2.55
C ARG A 135 -2.83 24.10 -2.94
N ASP A 136 -2.30 23.93 -4.14
CA ASP A 136 -1.96 22.62 -4.69
C ASP A 136 -0.69 22.04 -4.06
N ALA A 137 0.28 22.89 -3.71
CA ALA A 137 1.49 22.47 -3.00
C ALA A 137 1.15 21.90 -1.61
N TRP A 138 0.24 22.54 -0.88
CA TRP A 138 -0.26 22.02 0.40
C TRP A 138 -1.07 20.74 0.24
N THR A 139 -1.87 20.61 -0.83
CA THR A 139 -2.55 19.35 -1.16
C THR A 139 -1.54 18.22 -1.35
N ALA A 140 -0.53 18.44 -2.18
CA ALA A 140 0.52 17.46 -2.45
C ALA A 140 1.26 17.11 -1.16
N ALA A 141 1.67 18.10 -0.36
CA ALA A 141 2.38 17.87 0.90
C ALA A 141 1.60 16.94 1.86
N VAL A 142 0.28 17.16 2.01
CA VAL A 142 -0.57 16.31 2.86
C VAL A 142 -0.69 14.89 2.31
N ILE A 143 -0.89 14.74 0.99
CA ILE A 143 -0.99 13.43 0.34
C ILE A 143 0.32 12.66 0.45
N TYR A 144 1.46 13.30 0.19
CA TYR A 144 2.77 12.67 0.32
C TYR A 144 3.08 12.31 1.77
N ALA A 145 2.74 13.17 2.75
CA ALA A 145 2.87 12.84 4.17
C ALA A 145 2.04 11.60 4.53
N ALA A 146 0.80 11.52 4.06
CA ALA A 146 -0.06 10.36 4.23
C ALA A 146 0.48 9.11 3.51
N LEU A 147 1.15 9.24 2.36
CA LEU A 147 1.74 8.10 1.67
C LEU A 147 2.92 7.50 2.47
N VAL A 148 3.76 8.37 3.05
CA VAL A 148 5.01 7.94 3.69
C VAL A 148 4.88 7.56 5.16
N HIS A 149 3.80 7.97 5.84
CA HIS A 149 3.68 7.82 7.30
C HIS A 149 3.83 6.37 7.79
N ASP A 150 3.26 5.42 7.04
CA ASP A 150 3.26 4.00 7.40
C ASP A 150 4.40 3.21 6.77
N ILE A 151 5.18 3.80 5.86
CA ILE A 151 6.35 3.14 5.25
C ILE A 151 7.38 2.79 6.33
N GLY A 152 7.52 3.65 7.33
CA GLY A 152 8.40 3.39 8.47
C GLY A 152 8.03 2.11 9.21
N LYS A 153 6.74 1.83 9.37
CA LYS A 153 6.24 0.61 10.03
C LYS A 153 6.55 -0.65 9.21
N VAL A 154 6.36 -0.59 7.89
CA VAL A 154 6.67 -1.72 6.97
C VAL A 154 8.15 -2.09 7.03
N ILE A 155 9.03 -1.10 7.03
CA ILE A 155 10.49 -1.33 7.01
C ILE A 155 10.99 -1.96 8.31
N VAL A 156 10.38 -1.62 9.45
CA VAL A 156 10.88 -2.05 10.77
C VAL A 156 10.21 -3.33 11.30
N ASP A 157 8.93 -3.54 10.99
CA ASP A 157 8.14 -4.62 11.58
C ASP A 157 8.02 -5.88 10.70
N ILE A 158 8.41 -5.79 9.42
CA ILE A 158 8.17 -6.88 8.45
C ILE A 158 9.48 -7.45 7.93
N ASP A 159 9.69 -8.75 8.15
CA ASP A 159 10.78 -9.52 7.55
C ASP A 159 10.25 -10.34 6.37
N ILE A 160 10.68 -9.99 5.15
CA ILE A 160 10.35 -10.74 3.93
C ILE A 160 11.55 -11.59 3.56
N GLN A 161 11.34 -12.89 3.40
CA GLN A 161 12.36 -13.85 2.97
C GLN A 161 12.07 -14.29 1.54
N LEU A 162 13.12 -14.36 0.72
CA LEU A 162 13.08 -14.88 -0.63
C LEU A 162 13.27 -16.41 -0.61
N LYS A 163 12.89 -17.08 -1.71
CA LYS A 163 12.98 -18.55 -1.85
C LYS A 163 14.41 -19.08 -1.67
N ASP A 164 15.41 -18.28 -1.98
CA ASP A 164 16.82 -18.61 -1.81
C ASP A 164 17.32 -18.43 -0.37
N GLY A 165 16.45 -18.04 0.56
CA GLY A 165 16.76 -17.79 1.97
C GLY A 165 17.36 -16.42 2.25
N SER A 166 17.49 -15.55 1.24
CA SER A 166 17.93 -14.17 1.43
C SER A 166 16.80 -13.27 1.94
N ARG A 167 17.17 -12.18 2.65
CA ARG A 167 16.22 -11.18 3.12
C ARG A 167 15.91 -10.18 2.01
N TRP A 168 14.64 -9.91 1.77
CA TRP A 168 14.22 -8.86 0.85
C TRP A 168 14.38 -7.49 1.49
N PHE A 169 14.97 -6.55 0.75
CA PHE A 169 15.13 -5.16 1.17
C PHE A 169 14.19 -4.26 0.37
N SER A 170 13.25 -3.62 1.07
CA SER A 170 12.21 -2.76 0.48
C SER A 170 12.71 -1.58 -0.35
N LEU A 171 13.98 -1.19 -0.18
CA LEU A 171 14.56 -0.01 -0.82
C LEU A 171 15.56 -0.34 -1.94
N VAL A 172 15.84 -1.63 -2.18
CA VAL A 172 16.77 -2.03 -3.23
C VAL A 172 15.96 -2.63 -4.37
N ARG A 173 15.79 -1.87 -5.45
CA ARG A 173 15.31 -2.40 -6.71
C ARG A 173 16.36 -3.40 -7.19
N SER A 174 16.12 -4.70 -6.99
CA SER A 174 16.97 -5.74 -7.58
C SER A 174 16.89 -5.57 -9.10
N THR A 175 17.94 -5.05 -9.71
CA THR A 175 18.00 -4.80 -11.15
C THR A 175 18.29 -6.05 -11.96
N ASN A 176 18.43 -7.21 -11.34
CA ASN A 176 18.58 -8.49 -12.04
C ASN A 176 18.16 -9.60 -11.10
N SER A 177 17.06 -10.27 -11.44
CA SER A 177 16.77 -11.71 -11.26
C SER A 177 15.28 -11.89 -11.08
N THR A 178 14.72 -12.78 -11.89
CA THR A 178 13.40 -13.37 -11.77
C THR A 178 13.08 -13.67 -10.30
N LEU A 179 11.99 -13.08 -9.80
CA LEU A 179 11.37 -13.33 -8.50
C LEU A 179 10.49 -14.59 -8.56
#